data_AF-A0A076L5G4-F1
#
_entry.id   AF-A0A076L5G4-F1
#
_cell.length_a   1.000
_cell.length_b   1.000
_cell.length_c   1.000
_cell.angle_alpha   90.00
_cell.angle_beta   90.00
_cell.angle_gamma   90.00
#
_symmetry.space_group_name_H-M   'P 1'
#
loop_
_entity.id
_entity.type
_entity.pdbx_description
1 polymer ?
#
loop_
_entity_poly.entity_id
_entity_poly.type
_entity_poly.pdbx_seq_one_letter_code
_entity_poly.pdbx_strand_id
1 'polypeptide(L)'
;FYFARPIAKKPTFLRLRGSFEYEIQSWKYSIPIFFTTRGFDTFRNREISTGGSAIREQLAYLDLRIIIDYSLVEWKELEEEEPTGNEWEDRKVGRRKNFLLRRMELAKHFIRTNIEPKWMVLCLLPVLPPELRPIIHIDEDKLVSSDINELYRRIIYRNNTLTDLLTTSRSTPEELIMCQEKLLQEAVDTLLDNGICG
;
A
#
# COMPACT_ATOMS: atom_id res chain seq x y z
N PHE A 1 2.96 2.90 -6.51
CA PHE A 1 2.25 1.65 -6.86
C PHE A 1 0.78 1.76 -6.47
N TYR A 2 -0.16 1.59 -7.40
CA TYR A 2 -1.60 1.62 -7.09
C TYR A 2 -2.12 0.20 -6.87
N PHE A 3 -2.27 -0.20 -5.61
CA PHE A 3 -3.10 -1.37 -5.26
C PHE A 3 -4.54 -0.89 -5.06
N ALA A 4 -5.33 -0.94 -6.12
CA ALA A 4 -6.78 -0.83 -6.01
C ALA A 4 -7.33 -2.21 -5.62
N ARG A 5 -7.58 -2.45 -4.33
CA ARG A 5 -8.27 -3.67 -3.88
C ARG A 5 -9.54 -3.32 -3.10
N PRO A 6 -10.61 -4.12 -3.25
CA PRO A 6 -11.84 -3.93 -2.50
C PRO A 6 -11.60 -4.07 -0.99
N ILE A 7 -12.21 -3.18 -0.21
CA ILE A 7 -12.15 -3.22 1.26
C ILE A 7 -12.71 -4.56 1.77
N ALA A 8 -11.95 -5.25 2.63
CA ALA A 8 -12.10 -6.68 2.92
C ALA A 8 -13.45 -7.12 3.55
N LYS A 9 -14.34 -6.19 3.91
CA LYS A 9 -15.64 -6.49 4.56
C LYS A 9 -16.85 -5.74 3.98
N LYS A 10 -16.70 -4.93 2.92
CA LYS A 10 -17.85 -4.28 2.27
C LYS A 10 -18.37 -5.15 1.11
N PRO A 11 -19.69 -5.31 0.95
CA PRO A 11 -20.23 -5.86 -0.30
C PRO A 11 -19.76 -4.97 -1.45
N THR A 12 -19.10 -5.57 -2.44
CA THR A 12 -18.34 -4.90 -3.49
C THR A 12 -18.84 -5.33 -4.86
N PHE A 13 -18.99 -4.39 -5.80
CA PHE A 13 -19.46 -4.68 -7.16
C PHE A 13 -18.51 -5.63 -7.89
N LEU A 14 -17.21 -5.59 -7.55
CA LEU A 14 -16.20 -6.48 -8.10
C LEU A 14 -16.40 -7.96 -7.72
N ARG A 15 -17.09 -8.24 -6.61
CA ARG A 15 -17.50 -9.61 -6.23
C ARG A 15 -18.78 -10.07 -6.94
N LEU A 16 -19.63 -9.13 -7.37
CA LEU A 16 -20.86 -9.42 -8.13
C LEU A 16 -20.60 -9.82 -9.59
N ARG A 17 -19.34 -9.79 -10.05
CA ARG A 17 -18.98 -10.12 -11.45
C ARG A 17 -19.31 -11.57 -11.86
N GLY A 18 -19.58 -12.45 -10.89
CA GLY A 18 -20.03 -13.84 -11.12
C GLY A 18 -21.53 -14.07 -10.91
N SER A 19 -22.32 -13.04 -10.60
CA SER A 19 -23.73 -13.17 -10.18
C SER A 19 -24.76 -12.75 -11.23
N PHE A 20 -24.32 -12.18 -12.36
CA PHE A 20 -25.21 -11.67 -13.39
C PHE A 20 -25.39 -12.68 -14.53
N GLU A 21 -26.00 -13.81 -14.21
CA GLU A 21 -26.84 -14.48 -15.19
C GLU A 21 -28.22 -13.83 -15.14
N TYR A 22 -28.87 -13.69 -16.29
CA TYR A 22 -30.17 -13.08 -16.58
C TYR A 22 -30.17 -11.66 -17.19
N GLU A 23 -30.48 -11.68 -18.48
CA GLU A 23 -31.03 -10.60 -19.29
C GLU A 23 -32.26 -9.99 -18.61
N ILE A 24 -32.09 -8.91 -17.84
CA ILE A 24 -33.22 -8.06 -17.45
C ILE A 24 -32.97 -6.67 -18.03
N GLN A 25 -33.82 -6.32 -18.99
CA GLN A 25 -33.80 -5.11 -19.84
C GLN A 25 -33.80 -3.79 -19.04
N SER A 26 -34.17 -3.83 -17.75
CA SER A 26 -34.17 -2.68 -16.84
C SER A 26 -32.76 -2.14 -16.53
N TRP A 27 -31.76 -3.03 -16.45
CA TRP A 27 -30.40 -2.63 -16.06
C TRP A 27 -29.69 -1.81 -17.15
N LYS A 28 -30.12 -1.94 -18.41
CA LYS A 28 -29.56 -1.21 -19.56
C LYS A 28 -29.65 0.32 -19.40
N TYR A 29 -30.66 0.80 -18.68
CA TYR A 29 -30.89 2.23 -18.46
C TYR A 29 -30.41 2.69 -17.09
N SER A 30 -30.40 1.80 -16.08
CA SER A 30 -29.96 2.13 -14.72
C SER A 30 -28.44 2.15 -14.59
N ILE A 31 -27.74 1.15 -15.13
CA ILE A 31 -26.29 1.01 -14.99
C ILE A 31 -25.52 2.22 -15.56
N PRO A 32 -25.83 2.76 -16.76
CA PRO A 32 -25.11 3.92 -17.29
C PRO A 32 -25.27 5.19 -16.44
N ILE A 33 -26.43 5.34 -15.77
CA ILE A 33 -26.72 6.45 -14.84
C ILE A 33 -25.86 6.33 -13.57
N PHE A 34 -25.61 5.10 -13.10
CA PHE A 34 -24.67 4.86 -11.99
C PHE A 34 -23.22 5.19 -12.37
N PHE A 35 -22.83 4.98 -13.62
CA PHE A 35 -21.48 5.26 -14.13
C PHE A 35 -21.28 6.72 -14.58
N THR A 36 -22.29 7.59 -14.49
CA THR A 36 -22.15 9.00 -14.88
C THR A 36 -21.39 9.77 -13.79
N THR A 37 -20.07 9.82 -13.98
CA THR A 37 -19.02 10.61 -13.32
C THR A 37 -19.14 10.78 -11.81
N ARG A 38 -20.02 11.66 -11.32
CA ARG A 38 -20.06 12.01 -9.88
C ARG A 38 -20.46 10.85 -8.98
N GLY A 39 -21.42 10.02 -9.40
CA GLY A 39 -21.83 8.84 -8.63
C GLY A 39 -20.70 7.81 -8.57
N PHE A 40 -20.13 7.48 -9.73
CA PHE A 40 -19.04 6.52 -9.85
C PHE A 40 -17.81 6.90 -9.03
N ASP A 41 -17.36 8.15 -9.07
CA ASP A 41 -16.19 8.57 -8.29
C ASP A 41 -16.46 8.46 -6.77
N THR A 42 -17.64 8.91 -6.32
CA THR A 42 -18.05 8.78 -4.91
C THR A 42 -18.13 7.31 -4.46
N PHE A 43 -18.57 6.41 -5.34
CA PHE A 43 -18.64 4.96 -5.08
C PHE A 43 -17.26 4.29 -5.14
N ARG A 44 -16.44 4.64 -6.14
CA ARG A 44 -15.06 4.18 -6.32
C ARG A 44 -14.22 4.53 -5.11
N ASN A 45 -14.33 5.75 -4.58
CA ASN A 45 -13.59 6.19 -3.39
C ASN A 45 -14.09 5.52 -2.10
N ARG A 46 -15.37 5.11 -2.07
CA ARG A 46 -15.91 4.30 -0.96
C ARG A 46 -15.45 2.84 -0.98
N GLU A 47 -15.10 2.33 -2.16
CA GLU A 47 -14.82 0.91 -2.43
C GLU A 47 -13.32 0.61 -2.59
N ILE A 48 -12.55 1.57 -3.09
CA ILE A 48 -11.14 1.47 -3.43
C ILE A 48 -10.35 2.46 -2.57
N SER A 49 -9.83 1.97 -1.45
CA SER A 49 -8.82 2.69 -0.69
C SER A 49 -7.47 2.60 -1.44
N THR A 50 -6.80 3.73 -1.65
CA THR A 50 -5.46 3.80 -2.26
C THR A 50 -4.39 4.22 -1.25
N GLY A 51 -3.11 4.04 -1.60
CA GLY A 51 -1.98 4.50 -0.79
C GLY A 51 -1.62 3.62 0.41
N GLY A 52 -0.75 4.14 1.28
CA GLY A 52 -0.24 3.40 2.44
C GLY A 52 -1.33 3.06 3.46
N SER A 53 -2.33 3.91 3.64
CA SER A 53 -3.45 3.67 4.58
C SER A 53 -4.24 2.41 4.21
N ALA A 54 -4.50 2.20 2.91
CA ALA A 54 -5.16 1.00 2.39
C ALA A 54 -4.36 -0.27 2.70
N ILE A 55 -3.04 -0.23 2.46
CA ILE A 55 -2.15 -1.36 2.73
C ILE A 55 -2.14 -1.68 4.22
N ARG A 56 -2.07 -0.65 5.08
CA ARG A 56 -2.11 -0.81 6.54
C ARG A 56 -3.40 -1.49 7.00
N GLU A 57 -4.54 -1.08 6.43
CA GLU A 57 -5.83 -1.70 6.75
C GLU A 57 -5.85 -3.19 6.36
N GLN A 58 -5.35 -3.53 5.18
CA GLN A 58 -5.24 -4.93 4.74
C GLN A 58 -4.30 -5.75 5.64
N LEU A 59 -3.17 -5.17 6.04
CA LEU A 59 -2.21 -5.81 6.94
C LEU A 59 -2.76 -5.96 8.36
N ALA A 60 -3.60 -5.04 8.83
CA ALA A 60 -4.24 -5.11 10.15
C ALA A 60 -5.29 -6.22 10.23
N TYR A 61 -5.97 -6.53 9.12
CA TYR A 61 -6.95 -7.62 9.05
C TYR A 61 -6.35 -8.96 8.63
N LEU A 62 -5.02 -9.03 8.47
CA LEU A 62 -4.34 -10.22 7.99
C LEU A 62 -4.20 -11.27 9.10
N ASP A 63 -4.81 -12.44 8.91
CA ASP A 63 -4.54 -13.59 9.78
C ASP A 63 -3.36 -14.40 9.21
N LEU A 64 -2.23 -14.32 9.93
CA LEU A 64 -1.00 -15.00 9.56
C LEU A 64 -1.11 -16.52 9.64
N ARG A 65 -1.94 -17.07 10.53
CA ARG A 65 -2.09 -18.53 10.70
C ARG A 65 -2.80 -19.11 9.48
N ILE A 66 -3.90 -18.48 9.10
CA ILE A 66 -4.67 -18.84 7.91
C ILE A 66 -3.79 -18.82 6.65
N ILE A 67 -2.89 -17.82 6.53
CA ILE A 67 -1.96 -17.74 5.40
C ILE A 67 -0.97 -18.90 5.37
N ILE A 68 -0.43 -19.28 6.53
CA ILE A 68 0.50 -20.40 6.63
C ILE A 68 -0.21 -21.69 6.25
N ASP A 69 -1.42 -21.92 6.76
CA ASP A 69 -2.19 -23.13 6.50
C ASP A 69 -2.54 -23.26 5.01
N TYR A 70 -3.06 -22.20 4.37
CA TYR A 70 -3.32 -22.20 2.93
C TYR A 70 -2.05 -22.40 2.10
N SER A 71 -0.96 -21.75 2.48
CA SER A 71 0.31 -21.88 1.73
C SER A 71 0.91 -23.28 1.88
N LEU A 72 0.70 -23.95 3.01
CA LEU A 72 1.14 -25.32 3.25
C LEU A 72 0.34 -26.32 2.42
N VAL A 73 -0.98 -26.15 2.34
CA VAL A 73 -1.84 -26.99 1.48
C VAL A 73 -1.43 -26.83 0.03
N GLU A 74 -1.34 -25.59 -0.46
CA GLU A 74 -0.94 -25.31 -1.85
C GLU A 74 0.46 -25.86 -2.17
N TRP A 75 1.40 -25.78 -1.23
CA TRP A 75 2.75 -26.29 -1.44
C TRP A 75 2.78 -27.82 -1.57
N LYS A 76 1.97 -28.54 -0.78
CA LYS A 76 1.82 -30.00 -0.87
C LYS A 76 1.17 -30.44 -2.18
N GLU A 77 0.12 -29.75 -2.63
CA GLU A 77 -0.51 -30.03 -3.92
C GLU A 77 0.49 -29.94 -5.07
N LEU A 78 1.35 -28.91 -5.06
CA LEU A 78 2.41 -28.76 -6.06
C LEU A 78 3.51 -29.81 -5.92
N GLU A 79 3.72 -30.41 -4.73
CA GLU A 79 4.69 -31.49 -4.51
C GLU A 79 4.25 -32.80 -5.13
N GLU A 80 2.95 -33.08 -5.13
CA GLU A 80 2.34 -34.27 -5.75
C GLU A 80 2.24 -34.16 -7.28
N GLU A 81 2.38 -32.96 -7.85
CA GLU A 81 2.48 -32.78 -9.31
C GLU A 81 3.81 -33.33 -9.85
N GLU A 82 3.73 -34.43 -10.59
CA GLU A 82 4.84 -35.00 -11.36
C GLU A 82 5.32 -34.03 -12.46
N PRO A 83 6.62 -34.05 -12.83
CA PRO A 83 7.14 -33.18 -13.88
C PRO A 83 6.42 -33.47 -15.20
N THR A 84 5.82 -32.43 -15.81
CA THR A 84 5.08 -32.57 -17.07
C THR A 84 6.01 -32.84 -18.27
N GLY A 85 7.33 -32.71 -18.08
CA GLY A 85 8.35 -32.81 -19.13
C GLY A 85 8.53 -31.52 -19.95
N ASN A 86 7.74 -30.49 -19.64
CA ASN A 86 7.89 -29.15 -20.20
C ASN A 86 8.72 -28.28 -19.23
N GLU A 87 9.96 -27.96 -19.61
CA GLU A 87 10.87 -27.16 -18.77
C GLU A 87 10.26 -25.82 -18.28
N TRP A 88 9.38 -25.20 -19.07
CA TRP A 88 8.79 -23.91 -18.71
C TRP A 88 7.75 -24.04 -17.60
N GLU A 89 6.95 -25.11 -17.66
CA GLU A 89 5.95 -25.44 -16.63
C GLU A 89 6.65 -25.84 -15.33
N ASP A 90 7.66 -26.70 -15.41
CA ASP A 90 8.43 -27.13 -14.24
C ASP A 90 9.12 -25.95 -13.55
N ARG A 91 9.68 -25.01 -14.33
CA ARG A 91 10.25 -23.75 -13.78
C ARG A 91 9.18 -22.85 -13.16
N LYS A 92 7.96 -22.81 -13.70
CA LYS A 92 6.85 -22.03 -13.13
C LYS A 92 6.42 -22.61 -11.79
N VAL A 93 6.25 -23.94 -11.71
CA VAL A 93 5.93 -24.66 -10.47
C VAL A 93 7.03 -24.45 -9.42
N GLY A 94 8.31 -24.61 -9.82
CA GLY A 94 9.44 -24.36 -8.92
C GLY A 94 9.48 -22.94 -8.37
N ARG A 95 9.21 -21.91 -9.20
CA ARG A 95 9.08 -20.52 -8.73
C ARG A 95 7.91 -20.36 -7.75
N ARG A 96 6.79 -21.03 -7.99
CA ARG A 96 5.63 -20.97 -7.09
C ARG A 96 5.93 -21.63 -5.74
N LYS A 97 6.54 -22.81 -5.73
CA LYS A 97 7.00 -23.48 -4.49
C LYS A 97 7.93 -22.59 -3.67
N ASN A 98 8.94 -21.99 -4.31
CA ASN A 98 9.87 -21.07 -3.65
C ASN A 98 9.18 -19.84 -3.07
N PHE A 99 8.19 -19.29 -3.78
CA PHE A 99 7.38 -18.18 -3.29
C PHE A 99 6.58 -18.56 -2.03
N LEU A 100 5.95 -19.74 -2.03
CA LEU A 100 5.17 -20.23 -0.87
C LEU A 100 6.06 -20.45 0.35
N LEU A 101 7.24 -21.04 0.18
CA LEU A 101 8.20 -21.23 1.26
C LEU A 101 8.60 -19.89 1.91
N ARG A 102 8.98 -18.90 1.09
CA ARG A 102 9.33 -17.55 1.59
C ARG A 102 8.15 -16.88 2.30
N ARG A 103 6.93 -17.04 1.78
CA ARG A 103 5.72 -16.48 2.40
C ARG A 103 5.45 -17.10 3.77
N MET A 104 5.57 -18.42 3.89
CA MET A 104 5.41 -19.13 5.16
C MET A 104 6.49 -18.76 6.16
N GLU A 105 7.74 -18.65 5.72
CA GLU A 105 8.86 -18.24 6.56
C GLU A 105 8.67 -16.83 7.13
N LEU A 106 8.29 -15.88 6.27
CA LEU A 106 7.96 -14.51 6.67
C LEU A 106 6.82 -14.48 7.71
N ALA A 107 5.73 -15.22 7.45
CA ALA A 107 4.59 -15.28 8.36
C ALA A 107 4.96 -15.91 9.72
N LYS A 108 5.77 -16.98 9.72
CA LYS A 108 6.30 -17.59 10.94
C LYS A 108 7.19 -16.61 11.71
N HIS A 109 8.00 -15.81 11.01
CA HIS A 109 8.86 -14.81 11.63
C HIS A 109 8.03 -13.77 12.39
N PHE A 110 6.99 -13.20 11.77
CA PHE A 110 6.09 -12.25 12.43
C PHE A 110 5.42 -12.84 13.68
N ILE A 111 4.97 -14.10 13.63
CA ILE A 111 4.37 -14.77 14.79
C ILE A 111 5.39 -14.97 15.92
N ARG A 112 6.64 -15.33 15.58
CA ARG A 112 7.71 -15.56 16.57
C ARG A 112 8.18 -14.29 17.26
N THR A 113 8.30 -13.20 16.51
CA THR A 113 8.80 -11.91 17.02
C THR A 113 7.70 -11.05 17.64
N ASN A 114 6.44 -11.48 17.56
CA ASN A 114 5.27 -10.71 17.99
C ASN A 114 5.21 -9.31 17.34
N ILE A 115 5.71 -9.22 16.10
CA ILE A 115 5.64 -7.99 15.29
C ILE A 115 4.37 -8.04 14.46
N GLU A 116 3.58 -6.98 14.52
CA GLU A 116 2.38 -6.87 13.71
C GLU A 116 2.73 -6.41 12.28
N PRO A 117 2.23 -7.07 11.22
CA PRO A 117 2.49 -6.67 9.84
C PRO A 117 2.10 -5.22 9.54
N LYS A 118 1.08 -4.70 10.21
CA LYS A 118 0.60 -3.32 10.04
C LYS A 118 1.67 -2.26 10.36
N TRP A 119 2.68 -2.59 11.15
CA TRP A 119 3.78 -1.68 11.52
C TRP A 119 4.74 -1.40 10.36
N MET A 120 4.70 -2.18 9.28
CA MET A 120 5.43 -1.87 8.06
C MET A 120 4.98 -0.56 7.41
N VAL A 121 3.76 -0.09 7.71
CA VAL A 121 3.27 1.21 7.26
C VAL A 121 3.43 2.23 8.38
N LEU A 122 4.39 3.14 8.18
CA LEU A 122 4.71 4.19 9.15
C LEU A 122 3.56 5.21 9.26
N CYS A 123 3.13 5.46 10.50
CA CYS A 123 2.16 6.52 10.82
C CYS A 123 2.82 7.70 11.54
N LEU A 124 3.94 7.41 12.22
CA LEU A 124 4.77 8.37 12.92
C LEU A 124 6.19 8.19 12.42
N LEU A 125 6.80 9.26 11.93
CA LEU A 125 8.17 9.27 11.47
C LEU A 125 9.08 9.76 12.61
N PRO A 126 10.01 8.94 13.13
CA PRO A 126 10.95 9.39 14.14
C PRO A 126 11.92 10.42 13.56
N VAL A 127 12.20 11.45 14.36
CA VAL A 127 13.14 12.52 14.00
C VAL A 127 14.41 12.36 14.82
N LEU A 128 15.57 12.36 14.16
CA LEU A 128 16.85 12.26 14.85
C LEU A 128 17.07 13.46 15.78
N PRO A 129 17.71 13.24 16.94
CA PRO A 129 18.04 14.31 17.87
C PRO A 129 19.04 15.30 17.23
N PRO A 130 19.07 16.56 17.68
CA PRO A 130 19.83 17.64 17.04
C PRO A 130 21.34 17.39 17.01
N GLU A 131 21.88 16.62 17.95
CA GLU A 131 23.29 16.25 18.02
C GLU A 131 23.75 15.46 16.78
N LEU A 132 22.84 14.66 16.20
CA LEU A 132 23.10 13.89 14.98
C LEU A 132 22.78 14.69 13.71
N ARG A 133 22.28 15.92 13.84
CA ARG A 133 21.86 16.78 12.72
C ARG A 133 22.33 18.24 12.90
N PRO A 134 23.65 18.48 13.01
CA PRO A 134 24.16 19.80 13.32
C PRO A 134 23.85 20.81 12.22
N ILE A 135 23.61 22.05 12.63
CA ILE A 135 23.54 23.22 11.77
C ILE A 135 24.74 24.09 12.14
N ILE A 136 25.70 24.19 11.24
CA ILE A 136 26.98 24.87 11.47
C ILE A 136 26.90 26.26 10.85
N HIS A 137 27.18 27.28 11.65
CA HIS A 137 27.34 28.65 11.16
C HIS A 137 28.81 28.81 10.77
N ILE A 138 29.10 29.13 9.50
CA ILE A 138 30.48 29.32 9.01
C ILE A 138 30.85 30.80 9.07
N ASP A 139 29.99 31.67 8.52
CA ASP A 139 30.11 33.14 8.55
C ASP A 139 28.77 33.74 9.00
N GLU A 140 28.74 35.04 9.34
CA GLU A 140 27.52 35.76 9.81
C GLU A 140 26.29 35.55 8.91
N ASP A 141 26.48 35.29 7.61
CA ASP A 141 25.41 35.06 6.63
C ASP A 141 25.36 33.63 6.05
N LYS A 142 26.23 32.70 6.46
CA LYS A 142 26.32 31.35 5.86
C LYS A 142 26.05 30.23 6.86
N LEU A 143 24.89 29.60 6.70
CA LEU A 143 24.49 28.40 7.40
C LEU A 143 24.75 27.16 6.54
N VAL A 144 25.53 26.22 7.06
CA VAL A 144 25.65 24.88 6.52
C VAL A 144 24.79 23.95 7.36
N SER A 145 23.80 23.33 6.71
CA SER A 145 22.93 22.34 7.32
C SER A 145 23.20 20.98 6.70
N SER A 146 23.08 19.91 7.50
CA SER A 146 23.07 18.54 6.97
C SER A 146 21.92 18.33 5.97
N ASP A 147 22.16 17.53 4.93
CA ASP A 147 21.16 17.17 3.91
C ASP A 147 19.89 16.57 4.52
N ILE A 148 20.02 15.83 5.62
CA ILE A 148 18.88 15.22 6.31
C ILE A 148 17.88 16.25 6.86
N ASN A 149 18.36 17.45 7.24
CA ASN A 149 17.47 18.54 7.67
C ASN A 149 16.64 19.07 6.52
N GLU A 150 17.17 19.08 5.29
CA GLU A 150 16.41 19.45 4.11
C GLU A 150 15.33 18.42 3.79
N LEU A 151 15.65 17.14 3.93
CA LEU A 151 14.69 16.04 3.76
C LEU A 151 13.55 16.12 4.79
N TYR A 152 13.87 16.36 6.06
CA TYR A 152 12.84 16.58 7.09
C TYR A 152 11.99 17.82 6.80
N ARG A 153 12.59 18.94 6.38
CA ARG A 153 11.84 20.15 5.99
C ARG A 153 10.87 19.87 4.85
N ARG A 154 11.31 19.14 3.82
CA ARG A 154 10.47 18.73 2.69
C ARG A 154 9.28 17.88 3.16
N ILE A 155 9.50 16.89 4.02
CA ILE A 155 8.41 16.04 4.55
C ILE A 155 7.40 16.88 5.35
N ILE A 156 7.89 17.72 6.27
CA ILE A 156 7.03 18.58 7.10
C ILE A 156 6.19 19.51 6.21
N TYR A 157 6.81 20.13 5.21
CA TYR A 157 6.12 21.01 4.28
C TYR A 157 5.00 20.28 3.52
N ARG A 158 5.27 19.08 3.00
CA ARG A 158 4.26 18.27 2.30
C ARG A 158 3.15 17.80 3.22
N ASN A 159 3.46 17.41 4.45
CA ASN A 159 2.48 16.97 5.44
C ASN A 159 1.56 18.12 5.87
N ASN A 160 2.11 19.31 6.10
CA ASN A 160 1.32 20.50 6.43
C ASN A 160 0.44 20.91 5.24
N THR A 161 0.98 20.93 4.03
CA THR A 161 0.21 21.20 2.80
C THR A 161 -0.96 20.22 2.65
N LEU A 162 -0.72 18.92 2.87
CA LEU A 162 -1.78 17.91 2.82
C LEU A 162 -2.84 18.15 3.89
N THR A 163 -2.43 18.50 5.11
CA THR A 163 -3.34 18.83 6.23
C THR A 163 -4.20 20.06 5.90
N ASP A 164 -3.61 21.10 5.31
CA ASP A 164 -4.30 22.31 4.89
C ASP A 164 -5.33 22.02 3.79
N LEU A 165 -5.00 21.15 2.82
CA LEU A 165 -5.93 20.72 1.77
C LEU A 165 -7.11 19.91 2.34
N LEU A 166 -6.86 19.04 3.32
CA LEU A 166 -7.89 18.23 4.00
C LEU A 166 -8.80 19.09 4.90
N THR A 167 -8.26 20.13 5.54
CA THR A 167 -9.07 21.04 6.36
C THR A 167 -9.90 22.01 5.50
N THR A 168 -9.38 22.40 4.32
CA THR A 168 -10.08 23.23 3.33
C THR A 168 -11.06 22.40 2.44
N SER A 169 -11.38 21.17 2.85
CA SER A 169 -12.00 20.09 2.06
C SER A 169 -13.31 20.40 1.31
N ARG A 170 -13.99 21.52 1.55
CA ARG A 170 -15.22 21.86 0.81
C ARG A 170 -14.99 22.23 -0.65
N SER A 171 -13.77 22.63 -1.03
CA SER A 171 -13.46 23.11 -2.39
C SER A 171 -12.30 22.38 -3.07
N THR A 172 -11.60 21.49 -2.38
CA THR A 172 -10.41 20.83 -2.92
C THR A 172 -10.78 19.59 -3.74
N PRO A 173 -10.40 19.52 -5.03
CA PRO A 173 -10.52 18.30 -5.82
C PRO A 173 -9.71 17.14 -5.22
N GLU A 174 -10.27 15.93 -5.26
CA GLU A 174 -9.62 14.73 -4.73
C GLU A 174 -8.32 14.40 -5.46
N GLU A 175 -8.18 14.74 -6.75
CA GLU A 175 -6.93 14.48 -7.48
C GLU A 175 -5.75 15.27 -6.90
N LEU A 176 -6.00 16.48 -6.37
CA LEU A 176 -4.97 17.27 -5.71
C LEU A 176 -4.53 16.64 -4.39
N ILE A 177 -5.47 16.06 -3.64
CA ILE A 177 -5.18 15.33 -2.39
C ILE A 177 -4.31 14.12 -2.71
N MET A 178 -4.70 13.30 -3.68
CA MET A 178 -3.91 12.13 -4.12
C MET A 178 -2.50 12.52 -4.61
N CYS A 179 -2.39 13.65 -5.31
CA CYS A 179 -1.10 14.17 -5.75
C CYS A 179 -0.21 14.55 -4.55
N GLN A 180 -0.75 15.22 -3.53
CA GLN A 180 0.01 15.54 -2.32
C GLN A 180 0.35 14.30 -1.49
N GLU A 181 -0.55 13.32 -1.37
CA GLU A 181 -0.25 12.03 -0.73
C GLU A 181 0.93 11.33 -1.40
N LYS A 182 0.96 11.33 -2.74
CA LYS A 182 2.09 10.78 -3.51
C LYS A 182 3.38 11.55 -3.25
N LEU A 183 3.36 12.88 -3.26
CA LEU A 183 4.54 13.70 -3.00
C LEU A 183 5.06 13.54 -1.57
N LEU A 184 4.16 13.33 -0.61
CA LEU A 184 4.53 13.02 0.78
C LEU A 184 5.19 11.64 0.86
N GLN A 185 4.63 10.63 0.19
CA GLN A 185 5.23 9.30 0.12
C GLN A 185 6.64 9.36 -0.50
N GLU A 186 6.80 10.04 -1.63
CA GLU A 186 8.11 10.20 -2.28
C GLU A 186 9.12 10.92 -1.38
N ALA A 187 8.68 11.92 -0.60
CA ALA A 187 9.55 12.62 0.34
C ALA A 187 10.01 11.71 1.50
N VAL A 188 9.11 10.87 2.02
CA VAL A 188 9.44 9.87 3.05
C VAL A 188 10.36 8.78 2.49
N ASP A 189 10.09 8.28 1.29
CA ASP A 189 10.92 7.29 0.60
C ASP A 189 12.34 7.85 0.41
N THR A 190 12.44 9.11 -0.05
CA THR A 190 13.73 9.79 -0.19
C THR A 190 14.48 9.87 1.14
N LEU A 191 13.83 10.18 2.27
CA LEU A 191 14.49 10.21 3.58
C LEU A 191 15.04 8.84 3.98
N LEU A 192 14.27 7.77 3.78
CA LEU A 192 14.66 6.41 4.19
C LEU A 192 15.72 5.82 3.27
N ASP A 193 15.61 6.01 1.96
CA ASP A 193 16.54 5.48 0.96
C ASP A 193 17.91 6.16 1.02
N ASN A 194 17.98 7.43 1.43
CA ASN A 194 19.26 8.12 1.65
C ASN A 194 20.12 7.45 2.73
N GLY A 195 19.55 6.63 3.62
CA GLY A 195 20.30 5.82 4.58
C GLY A 195 20.74 4.44 4.06
N ILE A 196 20.17 3.97 2.95
CA ILE A 196 20.34 2.59 2.45
C ILE A 196 21.51 2.46 1.45
N CYS A 197 21.93 3.58 0.82
CA CYS A 197 22.99 3.61 -0.18
C CYS A 197 24.28 4.30 0.32
N GLY A 198 24.70 4.01 1.56
CA GLY A 198 26.01 4.36 2.10
C GLY A 198 27.00 3.21 2.00
#